data_AF-A0AAE2BLC9-F1
#
_entry.id   AF-A0AAE2BLC9-F1
#
_cell.length_a   1.000
_cell.length_b   1.000
_cell.length_c   1.000
_cell.angle_alpha   90.00
_cell.angle_beta   90.00
_cell.angle_gamma   90.00
#
_symmetry.space_group_name_H-M   'P 1'
#
loop_
_entity.id
_entity.type
_entity.pdbx_description
1 polymer ?
#
loop_
_entity_poly.entity_id
_entity_poly.type
_entity_poly.pdbx_seq_one_letter_code
_entity_poly.pdbx_strand_id
1 'polypeptide(L)'
;MDGNQQVLPLAFAVVDEETYPSWKWFLQQLSRHVIRGRRGMCLISDRHAGLIKAVREGPDFVSPHGVHRYCLRHVCSNFNNTIKNVVLKDLCWQAGSEYQLRKFNRIMDEIKKQDVKAFAYLDAINKEKWTASHDGGWRCGILTTNMSECINGVLKGARRLPVSALVEITLERTVHYFHVRAMKVKKCYKTTNCGRISHARCSYLGNKKLLSTRSRNTVTLNSPRRSLPGAKVDMG
;
A
#
# COMPACT_ATOMS: atom_id res chain seq x y z
N MET A 1 3.33 8.96 -2.15
CA MET A 1 3.59 8.81 -3.61
C MET A 1 3.91 10.17 -4.19
N ASP A 2 4.79 10.27 -5.17
CA ASP A 2 5.03 11.55 -5.85
C ASP A 2 3.94 11.86 -6.89
N GLY A 3 4.05 13.01 -7.55
CA GLY A 3 3.13 13.41 -8.63
C GLY A 3 3.08 12.42 -9.81
N ASN A 4 4.15 11.66 -10.03
CA ASN A 4 4.30 10.70 -11.13
C ASN A 4 3.82 9.28 -10.80
N GLN A 5 3.08 9.10 -9.70
CA GLN A 5 2.60 7.79 -9.23
C GLN A 5 3.76 6.84 -8.91
N GLN A 6 4.94 7.39 -8.62
CA GLN A 6 6.09 6.65 -8.17
C GLN A 6 6.13 6.66 -6.65
N VAL A 7 6.45 5.51 -6.09
CA VAL A 7 6.53 5.32 -4.65
C VAL A 7 7.92 5.74 -4.17
N LEU A 8 7.97 6.25 -2.94
CA LEU A 8 9.22 6.63 -2.29
C LEU A 8 9.33 5.84 -0.98
N PRO A 9 10.39 5.05 -0.76
CA PRO A 9 10.67 4.51 0.56
C PRO A 9 10.88 5.68 1.53
N LEU A 10 10.08 5.75 2.59
CA LEU A 10 10.14 6.84 3.59
C LEU A 10 10.89 6.43 4.86
N ALA A 11 10.76 5.17 5.26
CA ALA A 11 11.39 4.62 6.44
C ALA A 11 11.48 3.10 6.33
N PHE A 12 12.44 2.54 7.06
CA PHE A 12 12.62 1.10 7.24
C PHE A 12 12.71 0.81 8.73
N ALA A 13 12.32 -0.40 9.12
CA ALA A 13 12.51 -0.90 10.47
C ALA A 13 13.06 -2.32 10.42
N VAL A 14 14.05 -2.58 11.26
CA VAL A 14 14.52 -3.92 11.59
C VAL A 14 14.00 -4.20 12.99
N VAL A 15 13.18 -5.24 13.11
CA VAL A 15 12.55 -5.66 14.36
C VAL A 15 12.62 -7.19 14.43
N ASP A 16 12.66 -7.73 15.64
CA ASP A 16 12.74 -9.18 15.84
C ASP A 16 11.49 -9.88 15.30
N GLU A 17 10.32 -9.29 15.58
CA GLU A 17 9.04 -9.82 15.14
C GLU A 17 8.01 -8.73 14.85
N GLU A 18 7.04 -9.05 13.98
CA GLU A 18 5.90 -8.19 13.62
C GLU A 18 4.80 -8.21 14.69
N THR A 19 5.15 -7.84 15.90
CA THR A 19 4.22 -7.81 17.02
C THR A 19 3.55 -6.45 17.16
N TYR A 20 2.49 -6.37 17.96
CA TYR A 20 1.87 -5.08 18.31
C TYR A 20 2.88 -4.07 18.87
N PRO A 21 3.78 -4.42 19.82
CA PRO A 21 4.81 -3.49 20.31
C PRO A 21 5.73 -2.97 19.21
N SER A 22 6.22 -3.84 18.31
CA SER A 22 7.06 -3.45 17.18
C SER A 22 6.36 -2.45 16.25
N TRP A 23 5.09 -2.72 15.92
CA TRP A 23 4.30 -1.81 15.10
C TRP A 23 4.03 -0.48 15.81
N LYS A 24 3.70 -0.51 17.10
CA LYS A 24 3.46 0.71 17.89
C LYS A 24 4.71 1.60 17.92
N TRP A 25 5.87 1.02 18.22
CA TRP A 25 7.14 1.72 18.20
C TRP A 25 7.43 2.32 16.82
N PHE A 26 7.25 1.54 15.74
CA PHE A 26 7.52 2.02 14.40
C PHE A 26 6.59 3.18 13.99
N LEU A 27 5.30 3.09 14.29
CA LEU A 27 4.34 4.16 14.03
C LEU A 27 4.67 5.42 14.85
N GLN A 28 5.18 5.29 16.08
CA GLN A 28 5.66 6.43 16.86
C GLN A 28 6.88 7.11 16.22
N GLN A 29 7.84 6.34 15.68
CA GLN A 29 8.98 6.92 14.95
C GLN A 29 8.53 7.61 13.66
N LEU A 30 7.59 7.00 12.91
CA LEU A 30 6.98 7.63 11.75
C LEU A 30 6.27 8.93 12.12
N SER A 31 5.50 8.93 13.21
CA SER A 31 4.82 10.13 13.72
C SER A 31 5.81 11.26 13.96
N ARG A 32 6.86 10.97 14.74
CA ARG A 32 7.85 11.95 15.20
C ARG A 32 8.71 12.51 14.08
N HIS A 33 9.15 11.67 13.14
CA HIS A 33 10.15 12.07 12.14
C HIS A 33 9.58 12.32 10.76
N VAL A 34 8.58 11.54 10.37
CA VAL A 34 8.06 11.53 9.00
C VAL A 34 6.74 12.26 8.90
N ILE A 35 5.84 12.21 9.88
CA ILE A 35 4.52 12.85 9.80
C ILE A 35 4.58 14.26 10.38
N ARG A 36 5.23 14.44 11.54
CA ARG A 36 5.47 15.73 12.20
C ARG A 36 4.19 16.56 12.34
N GLY A 37 3.10 15.94 12.79
CA GLY A 37 1.80 16.57 13.01
C GLY A 37 0.99 16.88 11.73
N ARG A 38 1.47 16.49 10.55
CA ARG A 38 0.70 16.65 9.30
C ARG A 38 -0.59 15.84 9.34
N ARG A 39 -1.70 16.51 9.01
CA ARG A 39 -3.03 15.92 8.89
C ARG A 39 -3.32 15.48 7.45
N GLY A 40 -4.39 14.72 7.30
CA GLY A 40 -4.86 14.24 6.01
C GLY A 40 -4.03 13.07 5.50
N MET A 41 -3.41 12.29 6.38
CA MET A 41 -2.62 11.11 6.01
C MET A 41 -3.53 9.90 5.78
N CYS A 42 -3.28 9.14 4.72
CA CYS A 42 -3.95 7.86 4.46
C CYS A 42 -2.93 6.74 4.56
N LEU A 43 -3.06 5.86 5.56
CA LEU A 43 -2.27 4.64 5.66
C LEU A 43 -3.01 3.50 4.96
N ILE A 44 -2.37 2.85 4.00
CA ILE A 44 -2.82 1.59 3.41
C ILE A 44 -1.91 0.48 3.91
N SER A 45 -2.46 -0.52 4.58
CA SER A 45 -1.66 -1.66 5.03
C SER A 45 -2.30 -3.01 4.77
N ASP A 46 -1.54 -4.07 5.00
CA ASP A 46 -2.13 -5.38 5.26
C ASP A 46 -3.07 -5.35 6.50
N ARG A 47 -3.81 -6.44 6.70
CA ARG A 47 -4.74 -6.60 7.83
C ARG A 47 -4.07 -7.29 9.03
N HIS A 48 -2.77 -7.09 9.27
CA HIS A 48 -2.10 -7.69 10.43
C HIS A 48 -2.68 -7.15 11.75
N ALA A 49 -3.06 -8.05 12.66
CA ALA A 49 -3.79 -7.69 13.88
C ALA A 49 -3.00 -6.72 14.77
N GLY A 50 -1.68 -6.94 14.91
CA GLY A 50 -0.80 -6.06 15.69
C GLY A 50 -0.73 -4.64 15.14
N LEU A 51 -0.70 -4.49 13.82
CA LEU A 51 -0.69 -3.19 13.14
C LEU A 51 -2.03 -2.47 13.28
N ILE A 52 -3.14 -3.18 13.08
CA ILE A 52 -4.49 -2.60 13.26
C ILE A 52 -4.65 -2.07 14.69
N LYS A 53 -4.19 -2.82 15.69
CA LYS A 53 -4.20 -2.36 17.08
C LYS A 53 -3.33 -1.12 17.29
N ALA A 54 -2.08 -1.15 16.80
CA ALA A 54 -1.15 -0.03 16.93
C ALA A 54 -1.69 1.26 16.26
N VAL A 55 -2.31 1.14 15.08
CA VAL A 55 -2.94 2.26 14.37
C VAL A 55 -4.10 2.86 15.17
N ARG A 56 -4.95 2.03 15.79
CA ARG A 56 -6.11 2.51 16.58
C ARG A 56 -5.72 3.31 17.80
N GLU A 57 -4.58 3.00 18.42
CA GLU A 57 -4.07 3.72 19.58
C GLU A 57 -3.27 4.98 19.21
N GLY A 58 -2.87 5.12 17.95
CA GLY A 58 -2.12 6.28 17.45
C GLY A 58 -3.05 7.36 16.87
N PRO A 59 -2.62 8.65 16.88
CA PRO A 59 -3.46 9.73 16.38
C PRO A 59 -3.43 9.86 14.85
N ASP A 60 -2.30 9.58 14.20
CA ASP A 60 -2.03 10.07 12.84
C ASP A 60 -2.89 9.46 11.72
N PHE A 61 -3.42 8.26 11.94
CA PHE A 61 -4.16 7.49 10.93
C PHE A 61 -5.60 7.19 11.36
N VAL A 62 -6.10 7.97 12.31
CA VAL A 62 -7.47 7.92 12.83
C VAL A 62 -8.12 9.30 12.66
N SER A 63 -9.43 9.32 12.42
CA SER A 63 -10.18 10.57 12.30
C SER A 63 -10.03 11.41 13.58
N PRO A 64 -9.85 12.74 13.48
CA PRO A 64 -9.87 13.57 12.26
C PRO A 64 -8.49 13.78 11.59
N HIS A 65 -7.41 13.21 12.14
CA HIS A 65 -6.03 13.48 11.70
C HIS A 65 -5.66 12.74 10.42
N GLY A 66 -6.20 11.55 10.22
CA GLY A 66 -5.97 10.76 9.03
C GLY A 66 -6.92 9.58 8.95
N VAL A 67 -6.62 8.67 8.03
CA VAL A 67 -7.37 7.44 7.86
C VAL A 67 -6.45 6.25 7.67
N HIS A 68 -6.96 5.10 8.05
CA HIS A 68 -6.35 3.81 7.77
C HIS A 68 -7.26 3.00 6.87
N ARG A 69 -6.67 2.34 5.88
CA ARG A 69 -7.31 1.55 4.82
C ARG A 69 -6.56 0.23 4.67
N TYR A 70 -7.28 -0.79 4.26
CA TYR A 70 -6.73 -2.10 3.96
C TYR A 70 -6.36 -2.19 2.48
N CYS A 71 -5.21 -2.80 2.23
CA CYS A 71 -4.78 -3.24 0.91
C CYS A 71 -5.81 -4.23 0.34
N LEU A 72 -6.41 -3.89 -0.80
CA LEU A 72 -7.44 -4.70 -1.43
C LEU A 72 -6.92 -6.10 -1.78
N ARG A 73 -5.68 -6.21 -2.25
CA ARG A 73 -5.04 -7.50 -2.54
C ARG A 73 -5.00 -8.41 -1.31
N HIS A 74 -4.73 -7.87 -0.13
CA HIS A 74 -4.74 -8.63 1.12
C HIS A 74 -6.17 -8.97 1.57
N VAL A 75 -7.14 -8.08 1.35
CA VAL A 75 -8.56 -8.38 1.60
C VAL A 75 -9.01 -9.57 0.75
N CYS A 76 -8.75 -9.55 -0.56
CA CYS A 76 -9.09 -10.64 -1.46
C CYS A 76 -8.34 -11.93 -1.11
N SER A 77 -7.06 -11.85 -0.71
CA SER A 77 -6.29 -13.03 -0.29
C SER A 77 -6.87 -13.66 0.97
N ASN A 78 -7.19 -12.87 2.00
CA ASN A 78 -7.75 -13.36 3.26
C ASN A 78 -9.16 -13.92 3.06
N PHE A 79 -9.96 -13.26 2.22
CA PHE A 79 -11.26 -13.74 1.78
C PHE A 79 -11.13 -15.12 1.13
N ASN A 80 -10.22 -15.28 0.16
CA ASN A 80 -10.04 -16.55 -0.54
C ASN A 80 -9.45 -17.66 0.35
N ASN A 81 -8.67 -17.33 1.36
CA ASN A 81 -8.21 -18.33 2.34
C ASN A 81 -9.37 -18.94 3.14
N THR A 82 -10.46 -18.18 3.32
CA THR A 82 -11.65 -18.60 4.06
C THR A 82 -12.68 -19.27 3.15
N ILE A 83 -13.02 -18.62 2.04
CA ILE A 83 -14.10 -19.04 1.13
C ILE A 83 -13.61 -20.07 0.10
N LYS A 84 -12.31 -20.05 -0.25
CA LYS A 84 -11.66 -20.99 -1.19
C LYS A 84 -12.37 -21.09 -2.55
N ASN A 85 -12.79 -19.95 -3.10
CA ASN A 85 -13.47 -19.87 -4.39
C ASN A 85 -12.88 -18.73 -5.24
N VAL A 86 -12.30 -19.08 -6.38
CA VAL A 86 -11.60 -18.14 -7.28
C VAL A 86 -12.57 -17.14 -7.92
N VAL A 87 -13.77 -17.58 -8.32
CA VAL A 87 -14.79 -16.69 -8.91
C VAL A 87 -15.24 -15.64 -7.90
N LEU A 88 -15.52 -16.06 -6.66
CA LEU A 88 -15.89 -15.14 -5.59
C LEU A 88 -14.73 -14.21 -5.20
N LYS A 89 -13.48 -14.67 -5.30
CA LYS A 89 -12.30 -13.82 -5.08
C LYS A 89 -12.20 -12.72 -6.15
N ASP A 90 -12.49 -13.04 -7.41
CA ASP A 90 -12.48 -12.07 -8.50
C ASP A 90 -13.63 -11.06 -8.33
N LEU A 91 -14.82 -11.51 -7.92
CA LEU A 91 -15.92 -10.62 -7.55
C LEU A 91 -15.56 -9.72 -6.35
N CYS A 92 -14.85 -10.24 -5.35
CA CYS A 92 -14.34 -9.44 -4.23
C CYS A 92 -13.39 -8.33 -4.70
N TRP A 93 -12.48 -8.62 -5.64
CA TRP A 93 -11.62 -7.61 -6.25
C TRP A 93 -12.43 -6.56 -7.02
N GLN A 94 -13.39 -7.00 -7.84
CA GLN A 94 -14.27 -6.11 -8.57
C GLN A 94 -15.05 -5.18 -7.63
N ALA A 95 -15.67 -5.72 -6.58
CA ALA A 95 -16.38 -4.93 -5.57
C ALA A 95 -15.46 -3.92 -4.89
N GLY A 96 -14.28 -4.34 -4.42
CA GLY A 96 -13.38 -3.46 -3.69
C GLY A 96 -12.73 -2.36 -4.55
N SER A 97 -12.56 -2.59 -5.85
CA SER A 97 -11.97 -1.64 -6.79
C SER A 97 -12.97 -0.69 -7.46
N GLU A 98 -14.27 -0.93 -7.29
CA GLU A 98 -15.33 -0.13 -7.90
C GLU A 98 -15.56 1.20 -7.18
N TYR A 99 -15.69 2.28 -7.94
CA TYR A 99 -15.92 3.63 -7.43
C TYR A 99 -17.40 4.01 -7.38
N GLN A 100 -18.24 3.37 -8.20
CA GLN A 100 -19.68 3.66 -8.25
C GLN A 100 -20.45 2.80 -7.26
N LEU A 101 -21.15 3.42 -6.30
CA LEU A 101 -21.98 2.73 -5.30
C LEU A 101 -22.98 1.75 -5.92
N ARG A 102 -23.65 2.15 -7.03
CA ARG A 102 -24.61 1.29 -7.72
C ARG A 102 -23.98 -0.01 -8.23
N LYS A 103 -22.79 0.08 -8.82
CA LYS A 103 -22.06 -1.09 -9.34
C LYS A 103 -21.51 -1.95 -8.21
N PHE A 104 -20.98 -1.31 -7.17
CA PHE A 104 -20.55 -2.01 -5.94
C PHE A 104 -21.70 -2.85 -5.36
N ASN A 105 -22.88 -2.25 -5.16
CA ASN A 105 -24.04 -2.96 -4.61
C ASN A 105 -24.44 -4.14 -5.50
N ARG A 106 -24.48 -3.95 -6.82
CA ARG A 106 -24.77 -5.03 -7.77
C ARG A 106 -23.81 -6.22 -7.63
N ILE A 107 -22.51 -5.96 -7.48
CA ILE A 107 -21.50 -7.02 -7.32
C ILE A 107 -21.66 -7.71 -5.95
N MET A 108 -21.94 -6.95 -4.88
CA MET A 108 -22.21 -7.53 -3.57
C MET A 108 -23.46 -8.41 -3.55
N ASP A 109 -24.51 -8.03 -4.28
CA ASP A 109 -25.72 -8.86 -4.46
C ASP A 109 -25.42 -10.13 -5.26
N GLU A 110 -24.54 -10.05 -6.26
CA GLU A 110 -24.08 -11.22 -7.01
C GLU A 110 -23.29 -12.20 -6.13
N ILE A 111 -22.38 -11.69 -5.29
CA ILE A 111 -21.68 -12.50 -4.29
C ILE A 111 -22.68 -13.16 -3.35
N LYS A 112 -23.69 -12.43 -2.86
CA LYS A 112 -24.72 -12.96 -1.95
C LYS A 112 -25.56 -14.07 -2.59
N LYS A 113 -25.89 -13.94 -3.87
CA LYS A 113 -26.63 -14.97 -4.63
C LYS A 113 -25.82 -16.25 -4.78
N GLN A 114 -24.50 -16.14 -4.96
CA GLN A 114 -23.62 -17.30 -5.10
C GLN A 114 -23.27 -17.94 -3.75
N ASP A 115 -23.00 -17.14 -2.72
CA ASP A 115 -22.67 -17.62 -1.38
C ASP A 115 -22.96 -16.55 -0.31
N VAL A 116 -23.95 -16.84 0.55
CA VAL A 116 -24.35 -15.96 1.65
C VAL A 116 -23.23 -15.81 2.70
N LYS A 117 -22.41 -16.84 2.93
CA LYS A 117 -21.27 -16.78 3.87
C LYS A 117 -20.18 -15.85 3.33
N ALA A 118 -19.92 -15.91 2.03
CA ALA A 118 -18.99 -15.01 1.37
C ALA A 118 -19.43 -13.54 1.48
N PHE A 119 -20.72 -13.27 1.24
CA PHE A 119 -21.30 -11.95 1.46
C PHE A 119 -21.14 -11.48 2.91
N ALA A 120 -21.53 -12.31 3.88
CA ALA A 120 -21.45 -11.98 5.31
C ALA A 120 -20.01 -11.68 5.75
N TYR A 121 -19.02 -12.42 5.23
CA TYR A 121 -17.60 -12.15 5.48
C TYR A 121 -17.19 -10.75 5.04
N LEU A 122 -17.57 -10.34 3.82
CA LEU A 122 -17.20 -9.03 3.28
C LEU A 122 -17.97 -7.89 3.94
N ASP A 123 -19.25 -8.11 4.25
CA ASP A 123 -20.11 -7.12 4.89
C ASP A 123 -19.68 -6.81 6.33
N ALA A 124 -19.09 -7.78 7.04
CA ALA A 124 -18.50 -7.60 8.35
C ALA A 124 -17.26 -6.68 8.35
N ILE A 125 -16.63 -6.45 7.19
CA ILE A 125 -15.50 -5.52 7.07
C ILE A 125 -16.06 -4.12 6.79
N ASN A 126 -15.74 -3.13 7.62
CA ASN A 126 -16.11 -1.73 7.38
C ASN A 126 -15.77 -1.31 5.94
N LYS A 127 -16.79 -0.92 5.17
CA LYS A 127 -16.71 -0.66 3.72
C LYS A 127 -15.70 0.44 3.37
N GLU A 128 -15.55 1.47 4.19
CA GLU A 128 -14.53 2.51 3.99
C GLU A 128 -13.11 1.93 4.03
N LYS A 129 -12.89 0.89 4.84
CA LYS A 129 -11.58 0.27 5.01
C LYS A 129 -11.14 -0.54 3.81
N TRP A 130 -12.01 -1.00 2.91
CA TRP A 130 -11.57 -1.90 1.83
C TRP A 130 -12.13 -1.58 0.43
N THR A 131 -13.16 -0.74 0.32
CA THR A 131 -13.78 -0.40 -0.97
C THR A 131 -13.35 0.98 -1.45
N ALA A 132 -13.26 1.18 -2.76
CA ALA A 132 -13.02 2.49 -3.36
C ALA A 132 -14.27 3.38 -3.33
N SER A 133 -15.46 2.79 -3.49
CA SER A 133 -16.76 3.49 -3.52
C SER A 133 -17.12 4.19 -2.20
N HIS A 134 -16.68 3.66 -1.06
CA HIS A 134 -16.91 4.26 0.26
C HIS A 134 -15.66 4.97 0.81
N ASP A 135 -14.59 5.07 0.03
CA ASP A 135 -13.30 5.53 0.53
C ASP A 135 -13.28 7.03 0.83
N GLY A 136 -14.11 7.84 0.15
CA GLY A 136 -14.05 9.30 0.20
C GLY A 136 -12.84 9.90 -0.56
N GLY A 137 -12.17 9.11 -1.39
CA GLY A 137 -11.02 9.53 -2.21
C GLY A 137 -9.67 9.58 -1.46
N TRP A 138 -9.63 9.17 -0.20
CA TRP A 138 -8.45 9.13 0.67
C TRP A 138 -7.28 8.29 0.13
N ARG A 139 -7.57 7.23 -0.62
CA ARG A 139 -6.58 6.34 -1.25
C ARG A 139 -5.87 6.99 -2.43
N CYS A 140 -6.40 8.08 -2.99
CA CYS A 140 -5.88 8.72 -4.19
C CYS A 140 -5.62 7.73 -5.36
N GLY A 141 -6.51 6.75 -5.53
CA GLY A 141 -6.41 5.70 -6.56
C GLY A 141 -5.56 4.48 -6.19
N ILE A 142 -4.95 4.46 -5.01
CA ILE A 142 -4.06 3.36 -4.57
C ILE A 142 -4.89 2.28 -3.89
N LEU A 143 -4.98 1.11 -4.52
CA LEU A 143 -5.74 -0.02 -3.98
C LEU A 143 -4.85 -1.04 -3.27
N THR A 144 -3.55 -1.07 -3.56
CA THR A 144 -2.64 -2.14 -3.12
C THR A 144 -1.34 -1.63 -2.53
N THR A 145 -0.66 -2.51 -1.80
CA THR A 145 0.68 -2.37 -1.21
C THR A 145 1.77 -2.99 -2.11
N ASN A 146 1.56 -2.98 -3.44
CA ASN A 146 2.44 -3.69 -4.38
C ASN A 146 3.91 -3.27 -4.27
N MET A 147 4.18 -1.99 -3.98
CA MET A 147 5.57 -1.52 -3.88
C MET A 147 6.27 -1.95 -2.60
N SER A 148 5.62 -1.82 -1.44
CA SER A 148 6.20 -2.33 -0.18
C SER A 148 6.45 -3.83 -0.27
N GLU A 149 5.63 -4.57 -1.02
CA GLU A 149 5.90 -5.97 -1.34
C GLU A 149 7.07 -6.19 -2.28
N CYS A 150 7.21 -5.36 -3.32
CA CYS A 150 8.34 -5.40 -4.25
C CYS A 150 9.66 -5.17 -3.50
N ILE A 151 9.73 -4.15 -2.64
CA ILE A 151 10.90 -3.85 -1.82
C ILE A 151 11.16 -5.00 -0.83
N ASN A 152 10.12 -5.52 -0.17
CA ASN A 152 10.25 -6.70 0.70
C ASN A 152 10.77 -7.92 -0.08
N GLY A 153 10.38 -8.09 -1.34
CA GLY A 153 10.84 -9.15 -2.23
C GLY A 153 12.32 -8.98 -2.62
N VAL A 154 12.71 -7.76 -3.00
CA VAL A 154 14.11 -7.38 -3.29
C VAL A 154 15.00 -7.67 -2.08
N LEU A 155 14.54 -7.34 -0.87
CA LEU A 155 15.29 -7.59 0.38
C LEU A 155 15.19 -9.04 0.88
N LYS A 156 14.38 -9.91 0.26
CA LYS A 156 14.13 -11.28 0.77
C LYS A 156 15.42 -12.11 0.89
N GLY A 157 16.33 -12.00 -0.08
CA GLY A 157 17.63 -12.68 -0.04
C GLY A 157 18.58 -12.14 1.03
N ALA A 158 18.49 -10.84 1.33
CA ALA A 158 19.35 -10.18 2.31
C ALA A 158 18.95 -10.47 3.77
N ARG A 159 17.74 -11.02 4.02
CA ARG A 159 17.26 -11.30 5.39
C ARG A 159 18.05 -12.38 6.14
N ARG A 160 18.83 -13.19 5.42
CA ARG A 160 19.69 -14.24 6.02
C ARG A 160 21.11 -13.74 6.29
N LEU A 161 21.39 -12.48 5.95
CA LEU A 161 22.69 -11.87 6.19
C LEU A 161 22.71 -11.19 7.56
N PRO A 162 23.91 -10.90 8.12
CA PRO A 162 24.04 -10.07 9.31
C PRO A 162 23.30 -8.74 9.17
N VAL A 163 22.83 -8.18 10.29
CA VAL A 163 22.06 -6.92 10.31
C VAL A 163 22.83 -5.79 9.61
N SER A 164 24.15 -5.72 9.79
CA SER A 164 25.02 -4.76 9.10
C SER A 164 24.89 -4.84 7.58
N ALA A 165 24.99 -6.04 7.02
CA ALA A 165 24.85 -6.28 5.57
C ALA A 165 23.42 -5.99 5.08
N LEU A 166 22.38 -6.30 5.88
CA LEU A 166 21.00 -5.95 5.53
C LEU A 166 20.81 -4.43 5.47
N VAL A 167 21.35 -3.69 6.43
CA VAL A 167 21.29 -2.22 6.46
C VAL A 167 22.04 -1.63 5.28
N GLU A 168 23.24 -2.13 4.99
CA GLU A 168 24.06 -1.70 3.86
C GLU A 168 23.33 -1.91 2.52
N ILE A 169 22.84 -3.13 2.25
CA ILE A 169 22.08 -3.44 1.02
C ILE A 169 20.83 -2.56 0.92
N THR A 170 20.15 -2.29 2.03
CA THR A 170 18.97 -1.41 2.05
C THR A 170 19.35 0.01 1.69
N LEU A 171 20.44 0.53 2.24
CA LEU A 171 20.96 1.86 1.95
C LEU A 171 21.39 1.96 0.49
N GLU A 172 22.26 1.07 0.02
CA GLU A 172 22.79 1.07 -1.35
C GLU A 172 21.68 1.03 -2.39
N ARG A 173 20.70 0.12 -2.22
CA ARG A 173 19.57 0.00 -3.17
C ARG A 173 18.68 1.23 -3.13
N THR A 174 18.47 1.81 -1.96
CA THR A 174 17.69 3.05 -1.80
C THR A 174 18.41 4.20 -2.50
N VAL A 175 19.71 4.39 -2.26
CA VAL A 175 20.55 5.41 -2.89
C VAL A 175 20.57 5.23 -4.40
N HIS A 176 20.78 4.01 -4.90
CA HIS A 176 20.76 3.70 -6.32
C HIS A 176 19.40 4.06 -6.95
N TYR A 177 18.29 3.70 -6.31
CA TYR A 177 16.94 4.06 -6.76
C TYR A 177 16.76 5.58 -6.86
N PHE A 178 17.18 6.33 -5.83
CA PHE A 178 17.14 7.79 -5.84
C PHE A 178 18.02 8.39 -6.94
N HIS A 179 19.23 7.85 -7.13
CA HIS A 179 20.18 8.31 -8.15
C HIS A 179 19.62 8.15 -9.56
N VAL A 180 19.16 6.95 -9.91
CA VAL A 180 18.55 6.65 -11.22
C VAL A 180 17.36 7.59 -11.49
N ARG A 181 16.56 7.87 -10.46
CA ARG A 181 15.42 8.78 -10.58
C ARG A 181 15.84 10.23 -10.78
N ALA A 182 16.83 10.71 -10.03
CA ALA A 182 17.37 12.05 -10.22
C ALA A 182 17.91 12.25 -11.65
N MET A 183 18.57 11.22 -12.21
CA MET A 183 19.05 11.25 -13.60
C MET A 183 17.91 11.31 -14.62
N LYS A 184 16.83 10.55 -14.42
CA LYS A 184 15.64 10.60 -15.29
C LYS A 184 14.98 11.99 -15.27
N VAL A 185 14.84 12.60 -14.10
CA VAL A 185 14.29 13.97 -13.97
C VAL A 185 15.18 14.99 -14.70
N LYS A 186 16.50 14.93 -14.50
CA LYS A 186 17.46 15.80 -15.21
C LYS A 186 17.37 15.64 -16.72
N LYS A 187 17.21 14.42 -17.23
CA LYS A 187 17.04 14.15 -18.67
C LYS A 187 15.75 14.77 -19.22
N CYS A 188 14.62 14.60 -18.52
CA CYS A 188 13.35 15.22 -18.90
C CYS A 188 13.43 16.74 -18.96
N TYR A 189 14.11 17.38 -18.00
CA TYR A 189 14.31 18.83 -17.95
C TYR A 189 15.18 19.33 -19.12
N LYS A 190 16.25 18.60 -19.46
CA LYS A 190 17.09 18.92 -20.64
C LYS A 190 16.34 18.80 -21.96
N THR A 191 15.42 17.84 -22.10
CA THR A 191 14.60 17.70 -23.31
C THR A 191 13.48 18.75 -23.44
N THR A 192 13.08 19.42 -22.36
CA THR A 192 12.05 20.49 -22.43
C THR A 192 12.63 21.87 -22.72
N ASN A 193 13.95 22.05 -22.59
CA ASN A 193 14.64 23.30 -22.89
C ASN A 193 15.22 23.38 -24.32
N CYS A 194 14.82 22.48 -25.23
CA CYS A 194 15.10 22.69 -26.65
C CYS A 194 14.07 23.69 -27.20
N GLY A 195 14.49 24.95 -27.34
CA GLY A 195 13.65 26.08 -27.71
C GLY A 195 12.88 25.87 -29.01
N ARG A 196 11.57 25.74 -28.91
CA ARG A 196 10.55 26.30 -29.81
C ARG A 196 9.20 26.10 -29.15
N ILE A 197 8.66 27.19 -28.63
CA ILE A 197 7.24 27.28 -28.27
C ILE A 197 6.47 27.25 -29.59
N SER A 198 5.98 26.09 -29.96
CA SER A 198 4.77 25.97 -30.76
C SER A 198 3.92 24.87 -30.13
N HIS A 199 2.62 25.12 -30.03
CA HIS A 199 1.61 24.25 -29.44
C HIS A 199 1.55 22.86 -30.09
N ALA A 200 2.52 22.00 -29.78
CA ALA A 200 2.45 20.58 -30.07
C ALA A 200 2.20 19.85 -28.74
N ARG A 201 0.95 19.37 -28.60
CA ARG A 201 0.51 18.42 -27.58
C ARG A 201 1.60 17.38 -27.31
N CYS A 202 2.23 17.46 -26.13
CA CYS A 202 2.96 16.32 -25.59
C CYS A 202 1.93 15.22 -25.30
N SER A 203 1.86 14.23 -26.19
CA SER A 203 0.93 13.11 -26.21
C SER A 203 1.24 12.05 -25.15
N TYR A 204 1.48 12.49 -23.89
CA TYR A 204 1.53 11.62 -22.71
C TYR A 204 0.56 12.05 -21.60
N LEU A 205 -0.39 12.94 -21.92
CA LEU A 205 -1.58 13.18 -21.10
C LEU A 205 -2.74 12.36 -21.67
N GLY A 206 -2.76 11.07 -21.33
CA GLY A 206 -3.96 10.27 -21.47
C GLY A 206 -5.10 10.96 -20.71
N ASN A 207 -6.14 11.35 -21.45
CA ASN A 207 -7.38 11.96 -20.99
C ASN A 207 -7.79 11.54 -19.58
N LYS A 208 -7.47 12.36 -18.57
CA LYS A 208 -8.22 12.43 -17.30
C LYS A 208 -8.27 13.89 -16.86
N LYS A 209 -9.49 14.38 -16.66
CA LYS A 209 -9.81 15.69 -16.09
C LYS A 209 -8.80 16.08 -15.02
N LEU A 210 -8.32 17.32 -15.06
CA LEU A 210 -7.61 18.00 -13.98
C LEU A 210 -8.46 17.94 -12.70
N LEU A 211 -8.33 16.85 -11.96
CA LEU A 211 -8.71 16.79 -10.56
C LEU A 211 -7.57 17.47 -9.81
N SER A 212 -7.89 18.59 -9.18
CA SER A 212 -7.11 19.32 -8.18
C SER A 212 -5.96 18.48 -7.60
N THR A 213 -4.72 18.94 -7.81
CA THR A 213 -3.49 18.38 -7.25
C THR A 213 -3.47 18.54 -5.73
N ARG A 214 -4.28 17.76 -5.02
CA ARG A 214 -4.10 17.50 -3.59
C ARG A 214 -2.75 16.79 -3.42
N SER A 215 -1.86 17.32 -2.58
CA SER A 215 -0.67 16.60 -2.11
C SER A 215 -1.04 15.15 -1.75
N ARG A 216 -0.38 14.17 -2.37
CA ARG A 216 -0.70 12.75 -2.21
C ARG A 216 -0.17 12.22 -0.87
N ASN A 217 -0.95 12.39 0.19
CA ASN A 217 -0.62 12.01 1.56
C ASN A 217 -0.87 10.51 1.88
N THR A 218 -0.70 9.62 0.89
CA THR A 218 -0.89 8.18 1.07
C THR A 218 0.43 7.47 1.38
N VAL A 219 0.46 6.73 2.49
CA VAL A 219 1.55 5.89 2.97
C VAL A 219 1.11 4.42 2.85
N THR A 220 2.01 3.56 2.37
CA THR A 220 1.77 2.11 2.28
C THR A 220 2.70 1.37 3.24
N LEU A 221 2.15 0.51 4.09
CA LEU A 221 2.93 -0.39 4.96
C LEU A 221 2.60 -1.85 4.64
N ASN A 222 3.59 -2.73 4.73
CA ASN A 222 3.36 -4.15 4.52
C ASN A 222 4.35 -5.01 5.33
N SER A 223 3.80 -6.06 5.92
CA SER A 223 4.47 -7.14 6.62
C SER A 223 5.11 -8.11 5.61
N PRO A 224 6.43 -8.41 5.66
CA PRO A 224 6.98 -9.56 4.97
C PRO A 224 6.23 -10.87 5.26
N ARG A 225 5.84 -11.60 4.20
CA ARG A 225 5.28 -12.96 4.35
C ARG A 225 6.29 -13.86 5.09
N ARG A 226 5.86 -14.53 6.17
CA ARG A 226 6.58 -15.68 6.76
C ARG A 226 6.74 -16.73 5.66
N SER A 227 7.97 -17.07 5.30
CA SER A 227 8.24 -18.35 4.62
C SER A 227 7.93 -19.46 5.61
N LEU A 228 7.14 -20.46 5.17
CA LEU A 228 6.87 -21.68 5.94
C LEU A 228 8.19 -22.29 6.46
N PRO A 229 8.26 -22.79 7.71
CA PRO A 229 9.44 -23.48 8.20
C PRO A 229 9.51 -24.85 7.55
N GLY A 230 10.57 -25.09 6.78
CA GLY A 230 10.85 -26.35 6.11
C GLY A 230 12.34 -26.52 5.92
N ALA A 231 13.04 -26.76 7.02
CA ALA A 231 14.35 -27.41 7.08
C ALA A 231 14.60 -27.77 8.55
N LYS A 232 14.25 -29.00 8.94
CA LYS A 232 14.94 -29.66 10.05
C LYS A 232 16.36 -29.90 9.54
N VAL A 233 17.35 -29.35 10.23
CA VAL A 233 18.73 -29.82 10.11
C VAL A 233 18.92 -30.69 11.33
N ASP A 234 18.86 -32.00 11.14
CA ASP A 234 19.32 -32.96 12.15
C ASP A 234 20.81 -32.73 12.34
N MET A 235 21.22 -32.46 13.58
CA MET A 235 22.62 -32.47 13.98
C MET A 235 22.95 -33.90 14.40
N GLY A 236 23.73 -34.58 13.57
CA GLY A 236 24.58 -35.71 13.94
C GLY A 236 26.03 -35.27 13.83
#